data_AF-A0A849EFM1-F1
#
_entry.id   AF-A0A849EFM1-F1
#
_cell.length_a   1.000
_cell.length_b   1.000
_cell.length_c   1.000
_cell.angle_alpha   90.00
_cell.angle_beta   90.00
_cell.angle_gamma   90.00
#
_symmetry.space_group_name_H-M   'P 1'
#
loop_
_entity.id
_entity.type
_entity.pdbx_description
1 polymer ?
#
loop_
_entity_poly.entity_id
_entity_poly.type
_entity_poly.pdbx_seq_one_letter_code
_entity_poly.pdbx_strand_id
1 'polypeptide(L)' 'MKKFLTTSLSVLALAAVSTAASAEGSITAVSWGGAYTKSQVKAYHEPFTAKTGIKINSVDYSGGIA' A
#
# COMPACT_ATOMS: atom_id res chain seq x y z
N MET A 1 19.81 4.89 -39.24
CA MET A 1 18.82 3.85 -38.90
C MET A 1 19.22 3.05 -37.64
N LYS A 2 20.48 2.59 -37.50
CA LYS A 2 20.95 1.86 -36.31
C LYS A 2 20.84 2.64 -34.97
N LYS A 3 21.10 3.96 -34.97
CA LYS A 3 21.00 4.83 -33.77
C LYS A 3 19.57 5.05 -33.27
N PHE A 4 18.56 4.98 -34.14
CA PHE A 4 17.16 5.11 -33.74
C PHE A 4 16.62 3.82 -33.12
N LEU A 5 17.14 2.66 -33.55
CA LEU A 5 16.74 1.36 -33.03
C LEU A 5 17.26 1.14 -31.59
N THR A 6 18.43 1.68 -31.24
CA THR A 6 19.00 1.59 -29.89
C THR A 6 18.29 2.49 -28.87
N THR A 7 17.72 3.62 -29.30
CA THR A 7 16.97 4.53 -28.41
C THR A 7 15.58 3.98 -28.06
N SER A 8 14.93 3.23 -28.95
CA SER A 8 13.63 2.62 -28.66
C SER A 8 13.70 1.46 -27.66
N LEU A 9 14.83 0.74 -27.59
CA LEU A 9 15.00 -0.38 -26.66
C LEU A 9 15.24 0.07 -25.21
N SER A 10 15.78 1.28 -25.01
CA SER A 10 16.10 1.83 -23.69
C SER A 10 14.86 2.38 -22.96
N VAL A 11 13.83 2.81 -23.70
CA VAL A 11 12.56 3.28 -23.11
C VAL A 11 11.73 2.11 -22.58
N LEU A 12 11.82 0.92 -23.20
CA LEU A 12 11.10 -0.27 -22.76
C LEU A 12 11.67 -0.85 -21.45
N ALA A 13 12.98 -0.67 -21.20
CA ALA A 13 13.64 -1.18 -20.00
C ALA A 13 13.27 -0.40 -18.72
N LEU A 14 12.94 0.89 -18.82
CA LEU A 14 12.52 1.70 -17.66
C LEU A 14 11.07 1.43 -17.23
N ALA A 15 10.22 0.94 -18.14
CA ALA A 15 8.83 0.59 -17.81
C ALA A 15 8.71 -0.75 -17.06
N ALA A 16 9.75 -1.59 -17.07
CA ALA A 16 9.74 -2.93 -16.46
C ALA A 16 10.09 -2.94 -14.96
N VAL A 17 10.57 -1.82 -14.40
CA VAL A 17 11.03 -1.72 -12.99
C VAL A 17 9.99 -1.04 -12.09
N SER A 18 8.79 -0.77 -12.58
CA SER A 18 7.64 -0.44 -11.72
C SER A 18 7.10 -1.69 -11.04
N THR A 19 7.98 -2.47 -10.39
CA THR A 19 7.56 -3.46 -9.41
C THR A 19 6.86 -2.67 -8.30
N ALA A 20 5.53 -2.68 -8.29
CA ALA A 20 4.76 -2.23 -7.15
C ALA A 20 5.35 -2.95 -5.94
N ALA A 21 5.97 -2.18 -5.04
CA ALA A 21 6.50 -2.71 -3.79
C ALA A 21 5.35 -3.43 -3.10
N SER A 22 5.31 -4.75 -3.28
CA SER A 22 4.30 -5.60 -2.70
C SER A 22 4.80 -5.82 -1.29
N ALA A 23 4.20 -5.12 -0.33
CA ALA A 23 4.46 -5.41 1.06
C ALA A 23 4.11 -6.89 1.27
N GLU A 24 5.13 -7.72 1.47
CA GLU A 24 4.98 -9.17 1.66
C GLU A 24 4.24 -9.52 2.97
N GLY A 25 3.83 -8.52 3.75
CA GLY A 25 3.07 -8.64 4.99
C GLY A 25 1.94 -7.62 5.14
N SER A 26 1.05 -7.87 6.10
CA SER A 26 0.01 -6.93 6.51
C SER A 26 0.58 -5.75 7.28
N ILE A 27 0.00 -4.57 7.08
CA ILE A 27 0.29 -3.37 7.89
C ILE A 27 -0.49 -3.48 9.21
N THR A 28 0.13 -3.21 10.35
CA THR A 28 -0.60 -3.04 11.62
C THR A 28 -0.78 -1.56 11.91
N ALA A 29 -2.03 -1.13 12.09
CA ALA A 29 -2.40 0.25 12.37
C ALA A 29 -3.03 0.34 13.76
N VAL A 30 -2.44 1.16 14.65
CA VAL A 30 -2.91 1.36 16.02
C VAL A 30 -3.85 2.55 16.08
N SER A 31 -4.98 2.40 16.78
CA SER A 31 -5.96 3.46 17.00
C SER A 31 -6.55 3.42 18.42
N TRP A 32 -7.62 4.18 18.66
CA TRP A 32 -8.19 4.43 20.00
C TRP A 32 -9.56 3.80 20.24
N GLY A 33 -10.06 2.98 19.33
CA GLY A 33 -11.33 2.30 19.43
C GLY A 33 -12.56 3.11 19.02
N GLY A 34 -13.72 2.48 19.21
CA GLY A 34 -15.04 3.10 19.02
C GLY A 34 -15.32 3.59 17.60
N ALA A 35 -16.05 4.70 17.50
CA ALA A 35 -16.41 5.30 16.22
C ALA A 35 -15.20 5.85 15.45
N TYR A 36 -14.14 6.23 16.16
CA TYR A 36 -12.91 6.75 15.56
C TYR A 36 -12.15 5.67 14.78
N THR A 37 -11.95 4.48 15.35
CA THR A 37 -11.36 3.36 14.60
C THR A 37 -12.24 2.95 13.42
N LYS A 38 -13.57 2.90 13.63
CA LYS A 38 -14.51 2.56 12.56
C LYS A 38 -14.44 3.53 11.37
N SER A 39 -14.30 4.84 11.63
CA SER A 39 -14.19 5.82 10.56
C SER A 39 -12.90 5.60 9.74
N GLN A 40 -11.78 5.27 10.38
CA GLN A 40 -10.52 4.98 9.69
C GLN A 40 -10.58 3.69 8.87
N VAL A 41 -11.21 2.64 9.41
CA VAL A 41 -11.39 1.38 8.69
C VAL A 41 -12.16 1.59 7.40
N LYS A 42 -13.29 2.31 7.47
CA LYS A 42 -14.15 2.56 6.30
C LYS A 42 -13.54 3.55 5.30
N ALA A 43 -12.99 4.66 5.79
CA ALA A 43 -12.51 5.72 4.92
C ALA A 43 -11.15 5.42 4.28
N TYR A 44 -10.30 4.61 4.95
CA TYR A 44 -8.91 4.43 4.54
C TYR A 44 -8.52 2.97 4.37
N HIS A 45 -8.83 2.09 5.33
CA HIS A 45 -8.29 0.73 5.29
C HIS A 45 -8.91 -0.11 4.17
N GLU A 46 -10.23 -0.09 4.07
CA GLU A 46 -10.97 -0.80 3.01
C GLU A 46 -10.54 -0.36 1.60
N PRO A 47 -10.54 0.95 1.24
CA PRO A 47 -10.15 1.36 -0.11
C PRO A 47 -8.66 1.11 -0.39
N PHE A 48 -7.78 1.26 0.61
CA PHE A 48 -6.37 0.92 0.46
C PHE A 48 -6.18 -0.56 0.18
N THR A 49 -6.83 -1.42 0.96
CA THR A 49 -6.76 -2.89 0.79
C THR A 49 -7.34 -3.29 -0.56
N ALA A 50 -8.47 -2.70 -0.97
CA ALA A 50 -9.08 -2.97 -2.27
C ALA A 50 -8.18 -2.55 -3.45
N LYS A 51 -7.45 -1.44 -3.32
CA LYS A 51 -6.57 -0.92 -4.38
C LYS A 51 -5.23 -1.65 -4.47
N THR A 52 -4.68 -2.07 -3.34
CA THR A 52 -3.30 -2.56 -3.26
C THR A 52 -3.20 -4.06 -2.99
N GLY A 53 -4.27 -4.68 -2.51
CA GLY A 53 -4.26 -6.04 -1.97
C GLY A 53 -3.56 -6.17 -0.61
N ILE A 54 -2.95 -5.11 -0.10
CA ILE A 54 -2.23 -5.11 1.18
C ILE A 54 -3.24 -5.02 2.32
N LYS A 55 -3.24 -6.02 3.20
CA LYS A 55 -4.12 -6.06 4.37
C LYS A 55 -3.67 -5.07 5.44
N ILE A 56 -4.63 -4.40 6.07
CA ILE A 56 -4.40 -3.61 7.28
C ILE A 56 -5.06 -4.33 8.48
N ASN A 57 -4.24 -4.66 9.48
CA ASN A 57 -4.66 -5.13 10.78
C ASN A 57 -4.87 -3.91 11.71
N SER A 58 -6.12 -3.55 11.96
CA SER A 58 -6.46 -2.44 12.85
C SER A 58 -6.49 -2.93 14.29
N VAL A 59 -5.69 -2.31 15.16
CA VAL A 59 -5.62 -2.65 16.59
C VAL A 59 -5.96 -1.42 17.42
N ASP A 60 -6.77 -1.59 18.45
CA ASP A 60 -7.11 -0.52 19.37
C ASP A 60 -6.21 -0.59 20.61
N TYR A 61 -5.61 0.54 20.97
CA TYR A 61 -4.76 0.70 22.15
C TYR A 61 -5.25 1.86 22.99
N SER A 62 -5.56 1.60 24.26
CA SER A 62 -6.09 2.61 25.19
C SER A 62 -5.06 3.11 26.20
N GLY A 63 -3.76 3.01 25.91
CA GLY A 63 -2.72 3.61 26.74
C GLY A 63 -2.16 2.73 27.87
N GLY A 64 -2.49 1.44 27.92
CA GLY A 64 -1.88 0.50 28.87
C GLY A 64 -2.46 0.53 30.28
N ILE A 65 -3.73 0.95 30.45
CA ILE A 65 -4.46 0.73 31.70
C ILE A 65 -5.01 -0.69 31.67
N ALA A 66 -4.28 -1.62 32.30
CA ALA A 66 -4.81 -2.88 32.80
C ALA A 66 -5.41 -2.68 34.19
#